data_AF-A0A971PAS0-F1
#
_entry.id   AF-A0A971PAS0-F1
#
_cell.length_a   1.000
_cell.length_b   1.000
_cell.length_c   1.000
_cell.angle_alpha   90.00
_cell.angle_beta   90.00
_cell.angle_gamma   90.00
#
_symmetry.space_group_name_H-M   'P 1'
#
loop_
_entity.id
_entity.type
_entity.pdbx_description
1 polymer ?
#
loop_
_entity_poly.entity_id
_entity_poly.type
_entity_poly.pdbx_seq_one_letter_code
_entity_poly.pdbx_strand_id
1 'polypeptide(L)'
;MNKKNTASNEKGFTLIELMIALAILGMAIGAIYSFLSFTQNSYAFADAQTQVSQEATLFFTQIEKDIRNAAEPNKTSKAINIVSGQQIDIYQFDNGQYHRICYRRNPDNGMLLERGSISSATQATGLNPSYGTITNWKTVVANLMPGNAVIFSYRDPADTISSRRLIDINLSLKHPKMMSALNMKTSVMNRSGRSTASIETGGGSSSAYIPVTGIEFVTVPGTFPKAGGTNATIVARVIPDNATNKNLVWSQQIFSILWFSFPEYSLAYDDGTGSTLESLVEGISDKLGYWDMITTRSGTAALINVKYYETLGLPSWLLNLFGELAPNPRTAKIRVTSPDGPAATLEIKQNRDQ
;
A
#
# COMPACT_ATOMS: atom_id res chain seq x y z
N MET A 1 0.59 79.34 48.93
CA MET A 1 1.00 78.46 47.82
C MET A 1 1.07 77.04 48.35
N ASN A 2 0.13 76.17 47.99
CA ASN A 2 0.03 74.81 48.53
C ASN A 2 0.59 73.82 47.50
N LYS A 3 1.81 73.30 47.72
CA LYS A 3 2.42 72.26 46.86
C LYS A 3 1.75 70.92 47.18
N LYS A 4 0.87 70.45 46.29
CA LYS A 4 0.42 69.06 46.26
C LYS A 4 1.60 68.19 45.83
N ASN A 5 2.22 67.49 46.77
CA ASN A 5 3.11 66.38 46.47
C ASN A 5 2.25 65.17 46.06
N THR A 6 2.20 64.88 44.77
CA THR A 6 1.70 63.60 44.25
C THR A 6 2.78 62.54 44.46
N ALA A 7 2.74 61.84 45.58
CA ALA A 7 3.54 60.63 45.77
C ALA A 7 3.02 59.56 44.79
N SER A 8 3.85 59.18 43.83
CA SER A 8 3.60 58.03 42.97
C SER A 8 3.56 56.78 43.84
N ASN A 9 2.44 56.07 43.79
CA ASN A 9 2.22 54.83 44.52
C ASN A 9 2.95 53.69 43.77
N GLU A 10 4.25 53.57 43.96
CA GLU A 10 5.06 52.44 43.48
C GLU A 10 4.65 51.20 44.28
N LYS A 11 3.66 50.45 43.78
CA LYS A 11 3.25 49.18 44.38
C LYS A 11 4.36 48.14 44.16
N GLY A 12 5.27 48.04 45.13
CA GLY A 12 6.23 46.95 45.19
C GLY A 12 5.54 45.59 45.31
N PHE A 13 6.05 44.58 44.60
CA PHE A 13 5.54 43.22 44.66
C PHE A 13 5.65 42.65 46.08
N THR A 14 4.59 42.01 46.54
CA THR A 14 4.61 41.32 47.84
C THR A 14 5.40 40.02 47.72
N LEU A 15 6.18 39.67 48.75
CA LEU A 15 6.99 38.44 48.74
C LEU A 15 6.13 37.18 48.60
N ILE A 16 4.88 37.23 49.07
CA ILE A 16 3.89 36.15 48.93
C ILE A 16 3.41 35.98 47.48
N GLU A 17 3.19 37.06 46.73
CA GLU A 17 2.87 36.97 45.29
C GLU A 17 4.00 36.34 44.50
N LEU A 18 5.25 36.71 44.82
CA LEU A 18 6.43 36.11 44.19
C LEU A 18 6.49 34.59 44.44
N MET A 19 6.21 34.16 45.68
CA MET A 19 6.18 32.74 46.04
C MET A 19 5.08 31.98 45.29
N ILE A 20 3.87 32.55 45.19
CA ILE A 20 2.76 31.92 44.47
C ILE A 20 3.06 31.85 42.97
N ALA A 21 3.59 32.93 42.39
CA ALA A 21 3.98 32.96 40.97
C ALA A 21 5.03 31.90 40.63
N LEU A 22 6.05 31.74 41.48
CA LEU A 22 7.08 30.71 41.30
C LEU A 22 6.53 29.29 41.46
N ALA A 23 5.61 29.06 42.40
CA ALA A 23 4.97 27.75 42.58
C ALA A 23 4.13 27.36 41.35
N ILE A 24 3.36 28.30 40.80
CA ILE A 24 2.58 28.08 39.58
C ILE A 24 3.50 27.84 38.37
N LEU A 25 4.58 28.62 38.26
CA LEU A 25 5.57 28.44 37.19
C LEU A 25 6.23 27.05 37.26
N GLY A 26 6.59 26.58 38.46
CA GLY A 26 7.16 25.23 38.65
C GLY A 26 6.20 24.12 38.20
N MET A 27 4.91 24.23 38.56
CA MET A 27 3.89 23.29 38.07
C MET A 27 3.71 23.35 36.55
N ALA A 28 3.71 24.56 35.98
CA ALA A 28 3.61 24.75 34.53
C ALA A 28 4.81 24.11 33.79
N ILE A 29 6.04 24.32 34.28
CA ILE A 29 7.24 23.70 33.71
C ILE A 29 7.18 22.18 33.82
N GLY A 30 6.73 21.64 34.96
CA GLY A 30 6.55 20.20 35.14
C GLY A 30 5.56 19.59 34.14
N ALA A 31 4.42 20.26 33.92
CA ALA A 31 3.43 19.85 32.93
C ALA A 31 3.98 19.90 31.49
N ILE A 32 4.71 20.98 31.16
CA ILE A 32 5.35 21.13 29.84
C ILE A 32 6.39 20.04 29.62
N TYR A 33 7.25 19.76 30.60
CA TYR A 33 8.27 18.71 30.50
C TYR A 33 7.65 17.33 30.32
N SER A 34 6.59 17.02 31.09
CA SER A 34 5.85 15.76 30.96
C SER A 34 5.25 15.59 29.56
N PHE A 35 4.61 16.65 29.04
CA PHE A 35 4.05 16.64 27.69
C PHE A 35 5.12 16.47 26.61
N LEU A 36 6.24 17.18 26.70
CA LEU A 36 7.34 17.08 25.74
C LEU A 36 7.99 15.69 25.78
N SER A 37 8.20 15.11 26.96
CA SER A 37 8.77 13.77 27.11
C SER A 37 7.83 12.70 26.54
N PHE A 38 6.53 12.78 26.84
CA PHE A 38 5.52 11.90 26.25
C PHE A 38 5.52 11.98 24.73
N THR A 39 5.52 13.20 24.20
CA THR A 39 5.52 13.48 22.76
C THR A 39 6.77 12.91 22.09
N GLN A 40 7.97 13.15 22.64
CA GLN A 40 9.23 12.62 22.08
C GLN A 40 9.28 11.10 22.07
N ASN A 41 8.84 10.45 23.16
CA ASN A 41 8.78 8.99 23.24
C ASN A 41 7.76 8.42 22.25
N SER A 42 6.61 9.08 22.07
CA SER A 42 5.59 8.71 21.09
C SER A 42 6.12 8.81 19.66
N TYR A 43 6.84 9.89 19.33
CA TYR A 43 7.47 10.04 18.01
C TYR A 43 8.54 8.98 17.78
N ALA A 44 9.42 8.72 18.75
CA ALA A 44 10.46 7.70 18.62
C ALA A 44 9.88 6.28 18.45
N PHE A 45 8.73 6.00 19.07
CA PHE A 45 7.99 4.75 18.86
C PHE A 45 7.41 4.64 17.45
N ALA A 46 6.70 5.68 17.00
CA ALA A 46 6.07 5.71 15.67
C ALA A 46 7.10 5.63 14.54
N ASP A 47 8.23 6.31 14.70
CA ASP A 47 9.35 6.29 13.76
C ASP A 47 9.97 4.89 13.66
N ALA A 48 10.28 4.25 14.80
CA ALA A 48 10.80 2.90 14.83
C ALA A 48 9.84 1.87 14.20
N GLN A 49 8.52 2.00 14.46
CA GLN A 49 7.52 1.14 13.84
C GLN A 49 7.44 1.33 12.32
N THR A 50 7.55 2.57 11.85
CA THR A 50 7.56 2.90 10.42
C THR A 50 8.76 2.28 9.71
N GLN A 51 9.96 2.45 10.28
CA GLN A 51 11.19 1.89 9.74
C GLN A 51 11.11 0.35 9.62
N VAL A 52 10.67 -0.33 10.68
CA VAL A 52 10.54 -1.80 10.70
C VAL A 52 9.49 -2.28 9.69
N SER A 53 8.37 -1.56 9.53
CA SER A 53 7.33 -1.89 8.55
C SER A 53 7.80 -1.72 7.10
N GLN A 54 8.56 -0.65 6.82
CA GLN A 54 9.15 -0.42 5.50
C GLN A 54 10.16 -1.50 5.13
N GLU A 55 11.07 -1.84 6.06
CA GLU A 55 12.04 -2.92 5.89
C GLU A 55 11.37 -4.27 5.61
N ALA A 56 10.34 -4.62 6.39
CA ALA A 56 9.57 -5.83 6.17
C ALA A 56 8.85 -5.85 4.81
N THR A 57 8.28 -4.72 4.39
CA THR A 57 7.59 -4.59 3.10
C THR A 57 8.57 -4.74 1.92
N LEU A 58 9.77 -4.15 2.02
CA LEU A 58 10.84 -4.32 1.05
C LEU A 58 11.28 -5.79 0.96
N PHE A 59 11.46 -6.44 2.10
CA PHE A 59 11.76 -7.88 2.16
C PHE A 59 10.68 -8.70 1.47
N PHE A 60 9.40 -8.51 1.80
CA PHE A 60 8.30 -9.23 1.18
C PHE A 60 8.30 -9.01 -0.33
N THR A 61 8.35 -7.77 -0.78
CA THR A 61 8.39 -7.45 -2.22
C THR A 61 9.54 -8.16 -2.93
N GLN A 62 10.73 -8.20 -2.32
CA GLN A 62 11.90 -8.85 -2.89
C GLN A 62 11.75 -10.38 -2.93
N ILE A 63 11.38 -11.02 -1.82
CA ILE A 63 11.24 -12.48 -1.77
C ILE A 63 10.04 -12.96 -2.62
N GLU A 64 8.94 -12.20 -2.67
CA GLU A 64 7.81 -12.49 -3.55
C GLU A 64 8.26 -12.52 -5.01
N LYS A 65 9.04 -11.51 -5.43
CA LYS A 65 9.60 -11.45 -6.79
C LYS A 65 10.50 -12.64 -7.05
N ASP A 66 11.38 -12.99 -6.10
CA ASP A 66 12.31 -14.11 -6.26
C ASP A 66 11.56 -15.46 -6.36
N ILE A 67 10.51 -15.66 -5.55
CA ILE A 67 9.64 -16.86 -5.57
C ILE A 67 8.83 -16.93 -6.88
N ARG A 68 8.28 -15.80 -7.34
CA ARG A 68 7.48 -15.76 -8.57
C ARG A 68 8.33 -16.00 -9.82
N ASN A 69 9.61 -15.63 -9.79
CA ASN A 69 10.58 -15.87 -10.85
C ASN A 69 11.33 -17.21 -10.71
N ALA A 70 11.01 -18.01 -9.68
CA ALA A 70 11.68 -19.27 -9.46
C ALA A 70 11.45 -20.25 -10.62
N ALA A 71 12.49 -20.99 -10.99
CA ALA A 71 12.49 -22.00 -12.03
C ALA A 71 13.17 -23.28 -11.53
N GLU A 72 12.71 -24.45 -11.99
CA GLU A 72 13.31 -25.73 -11.59
C GLU A 72 14.75 -25.80 -12.13
N PRO A 73 15.76 -26.02 -11.26
CA PRO A 73 17.16 -26.02 -11.69
C PRO A 73 17.50 -27.26 -12.53
N ASN A 74 16.78 -28.36 -12.33
CA ASN A 74 16.92 -29.64 -13.04
C ASN A 74 15.65 -30.49 -12.86
N LYS A 75 15.61 -31.67 -13.47
CA LYS A 75 14.45 -32.58 -13.41
C LYS A 75 14.22 -33.22 -12.03
N THR A 76 15.21 -33.20 -11.15
CA THR A 76 15.20 -33.90 -9.86
C THR A 76 14.84 -32.99 -8.69
N SER A 77 14.96 -31.67 -8.86
CA SER A 77 14.79 -30.67 -7.81
C SER A 77 13.66 -29.72 -8.15
N LYS A 78 12.93 -29.29 -7.12
CA LYS A 78 11.89 -28.26 -7.26
C LYS A 78 12.54 -26.88 -7.35
N ALA A 79 11.82 -25.90 -7.89
CA ALA A 79 12.29 -24.53 -8.01
C ALA A 79 12.57 -23.85 -6.66
N ILE A 80 11.95 -24.34 -5.59
CA ILE A 80 12.11 -23.81 -4.24
C ILE A 80 12.32 -24.97 -3.29
N ASN A 81 13.35 -24.88 -2.46
CA ASN A 81 13.68 -25.85 -1.44
C ASN A 81 13.77 -25.16 -0.07
N ILE A 82 12.89 -25.52 0.86
CA ILE A 82 12.96 -25.06 2.25
C ILE A 82 13.90 -26.01 3.00
N VAL A 83 15.14 -25.57 3.23
CA VAL A 83 16.19 -26.35 3.89
C VAL A 83 15.88 -26.52 5.38
N SER A 84 15.36 -25.46 6.00
CA SER A 84 14.86 -25.48 7.37
C SER A 84 13.75 -24.44 7.49
N GLY A 85 13.00 -24.45 8.61
CA GLY A 85 12.02 -23.39 8.87
C GLY A 85 12.61 -21.98 8.88
N GLN A 86 13.93 -21.82 8.88
CA GLN A 86 14.64 -20.55 8.92
C GLN A 86 15.54 -20.32 7.70
N GLN A 87 15.52 -21.23 6.72
CA GLN A 87 16.30 -21.13 5.48
C GLN A 87 15.51 -21.64 4.27
N ILE A 88 15.50 -20.84 3.21
CA ILE A 88 14.89 -21.17 1.93
C ILE A 88 15.88 -20.90 0.79
N ASP A 89 16.01 -21.88 -0.09
CA ASP A 89 16.77 -21.81 -1.33
C ASP A 89 15.79 -21.67 -2.50
N ILE A 90 16.00 -20.67 -3.34
CA ILE A 90 15.20 -20.33 -4.51
C ILE A 90 16.09 -20.43 -5.74
N TYR A 91 15.67 -21.23 -6.71
CA TYR A 91 16.39 -21.44 -7.95
C TYR A 91 15.80 -20.60 -9.07
N GLN A 92 16.66 -20.03 -9.90
CA GLN A 92 16.28 -19.24 -11.06
C GLN A 92 17.19 -19.59 -12.24
N PHE A 93 16.69 -19.39 -13.45
CA PHE A 93 17.47 -19.49 -14.67
C PHE A 93 17.27 -18.22 -15.47
N ASP A 94 18.33 -17.45 -15.63
CA ASP A 94 18.31 -16.18 -16.37
C ASP A 94 19.62 -16.04 -17.16
N ASN A 95 19.54 -15.47 -18.36
CA ASN A 95 20.69 -15.21 -19.24
C ASN A 95 21.64 -16.41 -19.43
N GLY A 96 21.10 -17.63 -19.48
CA GLY A 96 21.89 -18.87 -19.64
C GLY A 96 22.66 -19.29 -18.39
N GLN A 97 22.43 -18.66 -17.24
CA GLN A 97 23.05 -18.96 -15.95
C GLN A 97 22.02 -19.53 -14.98
N TYR A 98 22.44 -20.51 -14.19
CA TYR A 98 21.68 -21.04 -13.07
C TYR A 98 22.01 -20.26 -11.81
N HIS A 99 20.99 -19.67 -11.19
CA HIS A 99 21.12 -18.91 -9.97
C HIS A 99 20.50 -19.67 -8.81
N ARG A 100 21.19 -19.65 -7.66
CA ARG A 100 20.60 -20.00 -6.36
C ARG A 100 20.64 -18.77 -5.48
N ILE A 101 19.47 -18.33 -5.07
CA ILE A 101 19.26 -17.29 -4.07
C ILE A 101 18.91 -17.99 -2.76
N CYS A 102 19.60 -17.65 -1.69
CA CYS A 102 19.35 -18.19 -0.36
C CYS A 102 18.91 -17.07 0.56
N TYR A 103 17.82 -17.29 1.28
CA TYR A 103 17.44 -16.49 2.45
C TYR A 103 17.60 -17.34 3.69
N ARG A 104 18.31 -16.83 4.69
CA ARG A 104 18.48 -17.54 5.96
C ARG A 104 18.56 -16.58 7.13
N ARG A 105 18.22 -17.08 8.33
CA ARG A 105 18.62 -16.41 9.57
C ARG A 105 20.14 -16.44 9.68
N ASN A 106 20.75 -15.31 10.03
CA ASN A 106 22.20 -15.23 10.19
C ASN A 106 22.64 -16.15 11.37
N PRO A 107 23.62 -17.06 11.15
CA PRO A 107 24.06 -18.00 12.19
C PRO A 107 24.73 -17.34 13.40
N ASP A 108 25.42 -16.22 13.19
CA ASP A 108 26.16 -15.50 14.23
C ASP A 108 25.24 -14.52 14.99
N ASN A 109 24.23 -13.98 14.30
CA ASN A 109 23.24 -13.08 14.88
C ASN A 109 21.81 -13.47 14.50
N GLY A 110 21.15 -14.21 15.39
CA GLY A 110 19.77 -14.69 15.18
C GLY A 110 18.70 -13.61 15.05
N MET A 111 19.04 -12.33 15.24
CA MET A 111 18.14 -11.19 15.01
C MET A 111 18.17 -10.68 13.57
N LEU A 112 19.01 -11.24 12.70
CA LEU A 112 19.16 -10.79 11.31
C LEU A 112 18.70 -11.87 10.32
N LEU A 113 17.93 -11.44 9.32
CA LEU A 113 17.67 -12.23 8.11
C LEU A 113 18.61 -11.73 7.01
N GLU A 114 19.29 -12.66 6.35
CA GLU A 114 20.21 -12.35 5.27
C GLU A 114 19.83 -13.05 3.97
N ARG A 115 20.18 -12.39 2.87
CA ARG A 115 20.05 -12.89 1.50
C ARG A 115 21.43 -12.98 0.87
N GLY A 116 21.71 -14.07 0.19
CA GLY A 116 22.91 -14.24 -0.63
C GLY A 116 22.56 -14.95 -1.94
N SER A 117 23.44 -14.89 -2.93
CA SER A 117 23.18 -15.54 -4.21
C SER A 117 24.44 -15.97 -4.92
N ILE A 118 24.38 -17.10 -5.62
CA ILE A 118 25.45 -17.64 -6.43
C ILE A 118 24.93 -18.01 -7.82
N SER A 119 25.80 -17.93 -8.84
CA SER A 119 25.50 -18.26 -10.23
C SER A 119 26.45 -19.32 -10.76
N SER A 120 25.97 -20.17 -11.66
CA SER A 120 26.78 -21.14 -12.40
C SER A 120 26.31 -21.28 -13.84
N ALA A 121 27.26 -21.42 -14.77
CA ALA A 121 26.96 -21.64 -16.19
C ALA A 121 26.50 -23.08 -16.49
N THR A 122 26.75 -24.01 -15.58
CA THR A 122 26.50 -25.43 -15.79
C THR A 122 25.30 -25.90 -14.99
N GLN A 123 24.39 -26.65 -15.64
CA GLN A 123 23.29 -27.29 -14.95
C GLN A 123 23.79 -28.41 -14.04
N ALA A 124 23.39 -28.39 -12.77
CA ALA A 124 23.67 -29.48 -11.84
C ALA A 124 22.59 -30.57 -11.96
N THR A 125 22.95 -31.84 -11.81
CA THR A 125 22.04 -33.00 -11.98
C THR A 125 21.50 -33.57 -10.67
N GLY A 126 22.14 -33.25 -9.54
CA GLY A 126 21.77 -33.72 -8.21
C GLY A 126 20.56 -33.00 -7.60
N LEU A 127 20.04 -33.56 -6.51
CA LEU A 127 18.96 -32.98 -5.71
C LEU A 127 19.44 -31.69 -5.03
N ASN A 128 18.65 -30.62 -5.11
CA ASN A 128 18.88 -29.33 -4.46
C ASN A 128 20.31 -28.80 -4.66
N PRO A 129 20.69 -28.45 -5.90
CA PRO A 129 22.06 -28.08 -6.22
C PRO A 129 22.52 -26.83 -5.45
N SER A 130 23.77 -26.82 -4.99
CA SER A 130 24.33 -25.68 -4.26
C SER A 130 24.94 -24.63 -5.18
N TYR A 131 25.39 -25.00 -6.38
CA TYR A 131 26.13 -24.14 -7.31
C TYR A 131 27.37 -23.45 -6.70
N GLY A 132 27.86 -23.93 -5.54
CA GLY A 132 29.00 -23.40 -4.79
C GLY A 132 28.64 -22.77 -3.44
N THR A 133 29.61 -22.09 -2.82
CA THR A 133 29.48 -21.43 -1.51
C THR A 133 29.10 -19.96 -1.66
N ILE A 134 28.04 -19.54 -0.98
CA ILE A 134 27.60 -18.15 -0.95
C ILE A 134 28.45 -17.37 0.06
N THR A 135 29.13 -16.31 -0.40
CA THR A 135 29.97 -15.43 0.42
C THR A 135 29.44 -13.99 0.49
N ASN A 136 28.52 -13.62 -0.40
CA ASN A 136 27.95 -12.29 -0.56
C ASN A 136 26.65 -12.09 0.23
N TRP A 137 26.69 -12.34 1.54
CA TRP A 137 25.54 -12.17 2.42
C TRP A 137 25.22 -10.70 2.66
N LYS A 138 23.94 -10.33 2.55
CA LYS A 138 23.42 -9.00 2.84
C LYS A 138 22.22 -9.11 3.78
N THR A 139 22.20 -8.32 4.85
CA THR A 139 21.04 -8.20 5.73
C THR A 139 19.86 -7.61 4.96
N VAL A 140 18.72 -8.30 4.99
CA VAL A 140 17.46 -7.86 4.38
C VAL A 140 16.41 -7.48 5.42
N VAL A 141 16.50 -8.04 6.63
CA VAL A 141 15.64 -7.69 7.76
C VAL A 141 16.44 -7.73 9.05
N ALA A 142 16.35 -6.68 9.87
CA ALA A 142 16.86 -6.61 11.22
C ALA A 142 15.74 -6.77 12.28
N ASN A 143 16.14 -7.02 13.52
CA ASN A 143 15.24 -7.14 14.68
C ASN A 143 14.27 -8.33 14.63
N LEU A 144 14.66 -9.44 13.98
CA LEU A 144 13.93 -10.70 14.11
C LEU A 144 13.81 -11.09 15.59
N MET A 145 12.64 -11.61 15.96
CA MET A 145 12.48 -12.20 17.28
C MET A 145 13.46 -13.38 17.48
N PRO A 146 14.12 -13.45 18.65
CA PRO A 146 15.05 -14.53 18.96
C PRO A 146 14.33 -15.87 19.05
N GLY A 147 15.08 -16.96 18.85
CA GLY A 147 14.58 -18.34 18.93
C GLY A 147 14.57 -19.06 17.58
N ASN A 148 13.76 -20.11 17.46
CA ASN A 148 13.68 -20.99 16.29
C ASN A 148 12.31 -20.92 15.59
N ALA A 149 11.67 -19.75 15.62
CA ALA A 149 10.39 -19.56 14.97
C ALA A 149 10.49 -19.89 13.47
N VAL A 150 9.49 -20.61 12.96
CA VAL A 150 9.42 -20.98 11.55
C VAL A 150 9.07 -19.73 10.73
N ILE A 151 10.03 -19.30 9.92
CA ILE A 151 9.90 -18.18 8.98
C ILE A 151 9.33 -18.67 7.65
N PHE A 152 9.81 -19.80 7.16
CA PHE A 152 9.43 -20.35 5.86
C PHE A 152 8.79 -21.73 6.02
N SER A 153 7.66 -21.96 5.38
CA SER A 153 7.00 -23.26 5.38
C SER A 153 6.24 -23.51 4.08
N TYR A 154 6.14 -24.76 3.66
CA TYR A 154 5.17 -25.14 2.64
C TYR A 154 3.80 -25.24 3.27
N ARG A 155 2.77 -24.66 2.64
CA ARG A 155 1.39 -24.80 3.12
C ARG A 155 0.95 -26.26 3.13
N ASP A 156 1.29 -26.97 2.06
CA ASP A 156 1.11 -28.41 1.94
C ASP A 156 2.49 -29.07 1.80
N PRO A 157 3.09 -29.54 2.90
CA PRO A 157 4.37 -30.23 2.86
C PRO A 157 4.27 -31.66 2.30
N ALA A 158 3.08 -32.28 2.36
CA ALA A 158 2.86 -33.66 1.91
C ALA A 158 2.76 -33.77 0.37
N ASP A 159 2.41 -32.68 -0.31
CA ASP A 159 2.42 -32.61 -1.76
C ASP A 159 3.83 -32.79 -2.33
N THR A 160 4.08 -33.95 -2.95
CA THR A 160 5.33 -34.28 -3.66
C THR A 160 5.17 -34.19 -5.18
N ILE A 161 3.93 -34.10 -5.66
CA ILE A 161 3.59 -34.21 -7.08
C ILE A 161 3.70 -32.83 -7.73
N SER A 162 3.13 -31.80 -7.10
CA SER A 162 3.10 -30.47 -7.69
C SER A 162 4.49 -29.85 -7.80
N SER A 163 4.77 -29.26 -8.96
CA SER A 163 5.89 -28.32 -9.14
C SER A 163 5.58 -26.94 -8.55
N ARG A 164 4.29 -26.60 -8.49
CA ARG A 164 3.81 -25.35 -7.89
C ARG A 164 3.62 -25.55 -6.39
N ARG A 165 4.30 -24.74 -5.59
CA ARG A 165 4.27 -24.73 -4.15
C ARG A 165 3.79 -23.37 -3.66
N LEU A 166 2.91 -23.40 -2.68
CA LEU A 166 2.51 -22.24 -1.90
C LEU A 166 3.42 -22.17 -0.67
N ILE A 167 4.18 -21.08 -0.55
CA ILE A 167 5.12 -20.85 0.53
C ILE A 167 4.49 -19.83 1.47
N ASP A 168 4.31 -20.23 2.72
CA ASP A 168 3.90 -19.36 3.81
C ASP A 168 5.15 -18.76 4.46
N ILE A 169 5.18 -17.43 4.55
CA ILE A 169 6.27 -16.64 5.10
C ILE A 169 5.73 -15.91 6.33
N ASN A 170 6.31 -16.20 7.49
CA ASN A 170 5.93 -15.61 8.77
C ASN A 170 7.10 -14.81 9.34
N LEU A 171 6.94 -13.50 9.45
CA LEU A 171 7.95 -12.59 9.96
C LEU A 171 7.49 -11.99 11.29
N SER A 172 8.36 -12.01 12.29
CA SER A 172 8.09 -11.43 13.60
C SER A 172 9.28 -10.57 14.04
N LEU A 173 9.06 -9.27 14.12
CA LEU A 173 10.08 -8.25 14.34
C LEU A 173 9.82 -7.48 15.64
N LYS A 174 10.85 -7.31 16.47
CA LYS A 174 10.75 -6.54 17.72
C LYS A 174 11.95 -5.60 17.85
N HIS A 175 11.75 -4.34 17.49
CA HIS A 175 12.75 -3.30 17.71
C HIS A 175 12.76 -2.85 19.18
N PRO A 176 13.91 -2.48 19.79
CA PRO A 176 13.99 -2.09 21.20
C PRO A 176 13.12 -0.89 21.58
N LYS A 177 12.89 0.02 20.64
CA LYS A 177 12.02 1.21 20.82
C LYS A 177 10.53 0.92 20.56
N MET A 178 10.16 -0.30 20.17
CA MET A 178 8.77 -0.70 19.96
C MET A 178 8.19 -1.36 21.22
N MET A 179 6.97 -0.98 21.60
CA MET A 179 6.24 -1.61 22.71
C MET A 179 5.79 -3.04 22.42
N SER A 180 5.61 -3.40 21.14
CA SER A 180 5.10 -4.71 20.72
C SER A 180 5.81 -5.19 19.46
N ALA A 181 5.81 -6.50 19.24
CA ALA A 181 6.38 -7.09 18.03
C ALA A 181 5.44 -6.88 16.84
N LEU A 182 6.01 -6.54 15.69
CA LEU A 182 5.33 -6.53 14.40
C LEU A 182 5.31 -7.95 13.84
N ASN A 183 4.12 -8.52 13.64
CA ASN A 183 3.93 -9.84 13.04
C ASN A 183 3.30 -9.67 11.66
N MET A 184 3.99 -10.16 10.63
CA MET A 184 3.53 -10.09 9.25
C MET A 184 3.56 -11.48 8.63
N LYS A 185 2.52 -11.80 7.86
CA LYS A 185 2.38 -13.09 7.20
C LYS A 185 1.97 -12.88 5.76
N THR A 186 2.63 -13.56 4.84
CA THR A 186 2.22 -13.62 3.43
C THR A 186 2.34 -15.05 2.91
N SER A 187 1.69 -15.28 1.79
CA SER A 187 1.69 -16.58 1.11
C SER A 187 1.90 -16.35 -0.37
N VAL A 188 2.95 -16.96 -0.92
CA VAL A 188 3.33 -16.76 -2.31
C VAL A 188 3.42 -18.10 -3.02
N MET A 189 2.73 -18.21 -4.15
CA MET A 189 2.84 -19.36 -5.03
C MET A 189 3.94 -19.11 -6.07
N ASN A 190 4.86 -20.05 -6.23
CA ASN A 190 5.79 -20.01 -7.36
C ASN A 190 5.05 -20.23 -8.68
N ARG A 191 5.52 -19.58 -9.74
CA ARG A 191 4.92 -19.74 -11.07
C ARG A 191 5.43 -20.96 -11.82
N SER A 192 6.49 -21.62 -11.32
CA SER A 192 7.03 -22.85 -11.92
C SER A 192 6.06 -24.03 -11.76
N GLY A 193 5.08 -24.13 -12.65
CA GLY A 193 4.69 -25.44 -13.16
C GLY A 193 5.72 -25.83 -14.21
N ARG A 194 5.87 -27.14 -14.50
CA ARG A 194 6.42 -27.57 -15.79
C ARG A 194 5.73 -26.77 -16.89
N SER A 195 6.43 -25.77 -17.39
CA SER A 195 6.04 -25.13 -18.62
C SER A 195 6.44 -26.13 -19.69
N THR A 196 5.47 -26.77 -20.33
CA THR A 196 5.63 -27.40 -21.64
C THR A 196 5.91 -26.36 -22.73
N ALA A 197 6.73 -25.35 -22.42
CA ALA A 197 7.39 -24.45 -23.36
C ALA A 197 8.92 -24.68 -23.34
N SER A 198 9.40 -25.82 -22.83
CA SER A 198 10.73 -26.32 -23.13
C SER A 198 10.59 -27.57 -24.02
N ILE A 199 10.61 -27.35 -25.33
CA ILE A 199 10.91 -28.32 -26.39
C ILE A 199 10.11 -29.63 -26.31
N GLU A 200 8.88 -29.59 -26.83
CA GLU A 200 8.46 -30.58 -27.81
C GLU A 200 7.85 -29.83 -29.00
N THR A 201 8.07 -30.34 -30.21
CA THR A 201 7.54 -29.83 -31.48
C THR A 201 6.01 -29.88 -31.47
N GLY A 202 5.40 -28.90 -30.80
CA GLY A 202 3.97 -28.64 -30.83
C GLY A 202 3.74 -27.36 -31.59
N GLY A 203 3.21 -27.46 -32.81
CA GLY A 203 2.73 -26.34 -33.62
C GLY A 203 1.49 -25.67 -33.00
N GLY A 204 1.63 -25.11 -31.81
CA GLY A 204 0.64 -24.26 -31.16
C GLY A 204 1.23 -22.89 -30.96
N SER A 205 0.70 -21.89 -31.67
CA SER A 205 1.12 -20.50 -31.58
C SER A 205 1.16 -20.02 -30.13
N SER A 206 2.35 -19.61 -29.67
CA SER A 206 2.49 -18.78 -28.48
C SER A 206 1.57 -17.57 -28.66
N SER A 207 0.55 -17.44 -27.80
CA SER A 207 -0.22 -16.21 -27.75
C SER A 207 0.74 -15.14 -27.26
N ALA A 208 1.25 -14.33 -28.19
CA ALA A 208 2.03 -13.15 -27.88
C ALA A 208 1.31 -12.32 -26.81
N TYR A 209 2.04 -11.71 -25.88
CA TYR A 209 1.46 -10.74 -24.96
C TYR A 209 0.88 -9.59 -25.77
N ILE A 210 -0.45 -9.49 -25.79
CA ILE A 210 -1.17 -8.39 -26.42
C ILE A 210 -1.44 -7.34 -25.33
N PRO A 211 -0.75 -6.17 -25.36
CA PRO A 211 -0.98 -5.10 -24.40
C PRO A 211 -2.33 -4.44 -24.67
N VAL A 212 -2.95 -3.89 -23.62
CA VAL A 212 -4.08 -2.97 -23.79
C VAL A 212 -3.57 -1.70 -24.47
N THR A 213 -4.20 -1.32 -25.59
CA THR A 213 -3.89 -0.10 -26.34
C THR A 213 -4.93 1.00 -26.12
N GLY A 214 -6.12 0.66 -25.63
CA GLY A 214 -7.20 1.63 -25.36
C GLY A 214 -8.24 1.12 -24.37
N ILE A 215 -9.08 2.04 -23.90
CA ILE A 215 -10.22 1.74 -23.01
C ILE A 215 -11.43 2.49 -23.58
N GLU A 216 -12.56 1.80 -23.71
CA GLU A 216 -13.82 2.34 -24.20
C GLU A 216 -14.93 2.14 -23.17
N PHE A 217 -15.77 3.16 -22.95
CA PHE A 217 -16.96 3.03 -22.12
C PHE A 217 -18.10 2.41 -22.94
N VAL A 218 -18.55 1.23 -22.54
CA VAL A 218 -19.58 0.45 -23.24
C VAL A 218 -20.98 0.80 -22.76
N THR A 219 -21.13 1.02 -21.45
CA THR A 219 -22.40 1.38 -20.83
C THR A 219 -22.20 2.64 -20.01
N VAL A 220 -22.81 3.73 -20.46
CA VAL A 220 -22.91 4.99 -19.72
C VAL A 220 -24.38 5.41 -19.74
N PRO A 221 -25.01 5.69 -18.58
CA PRO A 221 -26.35 6.26 -18.55
C PRO A 221 -26.40 7.58 -19.34
N GLY A 222 -27.35 7.69 -20.28
CA GLY A 222 -27.53 8.92 -21.07
C GLY A 222 -27.96 10.13 -20.23
N THR A 223 -28.59 9.89 -19.09
CA THR A 223 -28.86 10.91 -18.06
C THR A 223 -28.61 10.28 -16.69
N PHE A 224 -27.75 10.90 -15.88
CA PHE A 224 -27.49 10.39 -14.53
C PHE A 224 -28.65 10.70 -13.59
N PRO A 225 -28.98 9.78 -12.66
CA PRO A 225 -29.99 10.00 -11.64
C PRO A 225 -29.70 11.24 -10.80
N LYS A 226 -30.75 11.97 -10.40
CA LYS A 226 -30.66 13.10 -9.46
C LYS A 226 -30.14 12.63 -8.10
N ALA A 227 -29.56 13.53 -7.31
CA ALA A 227 -29.11 13.26 -5.95
C ALA A 227 -30.20 12.53 -5.12
N GLY A 228 -29.83 11.46 -4.40
CA GLY A 228 -30.76 10.60 -3.67
C GLY A 228 -31.57 9.60 -4.51
N GLY A 229 -31.36 9.56 -5.83
CA GLY A 229 -31.99 8.62 -6.76
C GLY A 229 -31.36 7.22 -6.76
N THR A 230 -31.77 6.39 -7.72
CA THR A 230 -31.23 5.03 -7.89
C THR A 230 -29.76 5.08 -8.32
N ASN A 231 -28.93 4.16 -7.80
CA ASN A 231 -27.54 4.01 -8.21
C ASN A 231 -27.42 3.71 -9.71
N ALA A 232 -26.30 4.12 -10.30
CA ALA A 232 -26.02 3.93 -11.72
C ALA A 232 -24.78 3.07 -11.93
N THR A 233 -24.78 2.19 -12.93
CA THR A 233 -23.62 1.35 -13.27
C THR A 233 -22.96 1.87 -14.55
N ILE A 234 -21.62 1.97 -14.53
CA ILE A 234 -20.82 2.26 -15.71
C ILE A 234 -19.97 1.04 -16.05
N VAL A 235 -19.88 0.72 -17.34
CA VAL A 235 -19.07 -0.41 -17.84
C VAL A 235 -18.04 0.10 -18.83
N ALA A 236 -16.78 -0.31 -18.65
CA ALA A 236 -15.68 -0.07 -19.57
C ALA A 236 -15.09 -1.40 -20.08
N ARG A 237 -14.57 -1.35 -21.31
CA ARG A 237 -13.93 -2.47 -22.02
C ARG A 237 -12.55 -2.06 -22.50
N VAL A 238 -11.61 -2.99 -22.41
CA VAL A 238 -10.24 -2.85 -22.91
C VAL A 238 -10.16 -3.16 -24.40
N ILE A 239 -9.33 -2.44 -25.13
CA ILE A 239 -9.04 -2.64 -26.55
C ILE A 239 -7.56 -3.03 -26.69
N PRO A 240 -7.20 -4.06 -27.48
CA PRO A 240 -8.10 -4.96 -28.21
C PRO A 240 -8.78 -6.00 -27.31
N ASP A 241 -9.88 -6.60 -27.79
CA ASP A 241 -10.65 -7.61 -27.03
C ASP A 241 -9.83 -8.85 -26.65
N ASN A 242 -8.71 -9.10 -27.32
CA ASN A 242 -7.78 -10.19 -27.02
C ASN A 242 -6.59 -9.76 -26.15
N ALA A 243 -6.64 -8.59 -25.51
CA ALA A 243 -5.61 -8.16 -24.57
C ALA A 243 -5.40 -9.18 -23.44
N THR A 244 -4.13 -9.37 -23.06
CA THR A 244 -3.70 -10.42 -22.12
C THR A 244 -4.12 -10.11 -20.68
N ASN A 245 -4.10 -8.83 -20.30
CA ASN A 245 -4.51 -8.35 -18.98
C ASN A 245 -5.66 -7.35 -19.12
N LYS A 246 -6.87 -7.74 -18.73
CA LYS A 246 -8.09 -6.93 -18.89
C LYS A 246 -8.51 -6.20 -17.62
N ASN A 247 -7.62 -6.13 -16.64
CA ASN A 247 -7.93 -5.49 -15.37
C ASN A 247 -7.99 -3.97 -15.53
N LEU A 248 -8.98 -3.35 -14.89
CA LEU A 248 -9.19 -1.91 -14.89
C LEU A 248 -9.18 -1.37 -13.45
N VAL A 249 -8.58 -0.20 -13.28
CA VAL A 249 -8.54 0.56 -12.02
C VAL A 249 -9.35 1.82 -12.23
N TRP A 250 -10.35 2.05 -11.39
CA TRP A 250 -11.21 3.23 -11.46
C TRP A 250 -10.73 4.31 -10.48
N SER A 251 -11.08 5.56 -10.70
CA SER A 251 -10.70 6.70 -9.85
C SER A 251 -11.66 7.86 -10.11
N GLN A 252 -11.85 8.74 -9.11
CA GLN A 252 -12.73 9.90 -9.24
C GLN A 252 -12.04 11.17 -8.78
N GLN A 253 -12.35 12.28 -9.46
CA GLN A 253 -11.96 13.60 -9.00
C GLN A 253 -12.94 14.08 -7.94
N ILE A 254 -12.44 14.49 -6.77
CA ILE A 254 -13.22 15.11 -5.71
C ILE A 254 -12.83 16.58 -5.59
N PHE A 255 -13.79 17.48 -5.71
CA PHE A 255 -13.56 18.86 -5.30
C PHE A 255 -13.67 18.94 -3.77
N SER A 256 -12.62 19.43 -3.12
CA SER A 256 -12.60 19.67 -1.67
C SER A 256 -12.01 21.05 -1.42
N ILE A 257 -12.59 21.76 -0.46
CA ILE A 257 -12.07 23.01 0.07
C ILE A 257 -12.07 22.92 1.60
N LEU A 258 -10.92 23.17 2.24
CA LEU A 258 -10.74 23.02 3.69
C LEU A 258 -11.08 21.60 4.17
N TRP A 259 -11.59 21.45 5.40
CA TRP A 259 -12.07 20.20 6.02
C TRP A 259 -13.44 19.73 5.47
N PHE A 260 -13.89 20.26 4.32
CA PHE A 260 -15.14 19.86 3.67
C PHE A 260 -14.87 19.12 2.36
N SER A 261 -15.31 17.86 2.30
CA SER A 261 -15.33 17.06 1.08
C SER A 261 -16.70 17.18 0.41
N PHE A 262 -16.74 17.39 -0.91
CA PHE A 262 -17.96 17.37 -1.71
C PHE A 262 -18.06 16.17 -2.68
N PRO A 263 -17.78 14.91 -2.27
CA PRO A 263 -18.05 13.77 -3.14
C PRO A 263 -19.54 13.43 -3.11
N GLU A 264 -20.29 13.93 -4.09
CA GLU A 264 -21.72 13.61 -4.26
C GLU A 264 -21.94 12.29 -5.00
N TYR A 265 -20.84 11.75 -5.53
CA TYR A 265 -20.74 10.40 -6.04
C TYR A 265 -19.73 9.63 -5.19
N SER A 266 -20.08 8.41 -4.80
CA SER A 266 -19.10 7.45 -4.29
C SER A 266 -19.07 6.23 -5.19
N LEU A 267 -17.90 5.98 -5.80
CA LEU A 267 -17.65 4.74 -6.52
C LEU A 267 -17.66 3.58 -5.51
N ALA A 268 -18.42 2.55 -5.81
CA ALA A 268 -18.41 1.27 -5.11
C ALA A 268 -18.24 0.12 -6.10
N TYR A 269 -17.93 -1.06 -5.58
CA TYR A 269 -17.95 -2.28 -6.36
C TYR A 269 -19.38 -2.58 -6.88
N ASP A 270 -19.47 -3.38 -7.93
CA ASP A 270 -20.75 -3.83 -8.51
C ASP A 270 -21.59 -4.65 -7.50
N ASP A 271 -20.94 -5.26 -6.50
CA ASP A 271 -21.60 -5.93 -5.37
C ASP A 271 -21.97 -4.98 -4.21
N GLY A 272 -21.75 -3.67 -4.38
CA GLY A 272 -22.02 -2.65 -3.37
C GLY A 272 -21.01 -2.58 -2.21
N THR A 273 -19.97 -3.42 -2.21
CA THR A 273 -18.90 -3.33 -1.21
C THR A 273 -17.83 -2.32 -1.67
N GLY A 274 -16.91 -1.90 -0.80
CA GLY A 274 -15.83 -0.95 -1.13
C GLY A 274 -15.91 0.34 -0.32
N SER A 275 -14.79 0.71 0.31
CA SER A 275 -14.66 1.97 1.06
C SER A 275 -13.73 2.93 0.31
N THR A 276 -14.05 4.21 0.35
CA THR A 276 -13.15 5.29 -0.02
C THR A 276 -11.92 5.22 0.88
N LEU A 277 -10.73 4.98 0.32
CA LEU A 277 -9.48 5.03 1.06
C LEU A 277 -8.86 6.39 0.77
N GLU A 278 -9.10 7.37 1.65
CA GLU A 278 -8.54 8.71 1.51
C GLU A 278 -7.02 8.62 1.60
N SER A 279 -6.35 8.71 0.45
CA SER A 279 -4.90 8.68 0.32
C SER A 279 -4.44 10.03 -0.22
N LEU A 280 -3.76 10.82 0.63
CA LEU A 280 -3.03 12.01 0.19
C LEU A 280 -1.94 11.60 -0.80
N VAL A 281 -2.10 11.93 -2.08
CA VAL A 281 -1.04 11.79 -3.08
C VAL A 281 -0.11 13.00 -2.97
N GLU A 282 1.17 12.76 -2.71
CA GLU A 282 2.22 13.77 -2.85
C GLU A 282 2.28 14.28 -4.31
N GLY A 283 2.25 15.60 -4.48
CA GLY A 283 2.95 16.24 -5.59
C GLY A 283 2.17 16.78 -6.78
N ILE A 284 0.83 16.94 -6.74
CA ILE A 284 0.11 17.65 -7.82
C ILE A 284 -0.97 18.56 -7.25
N SER A 285 -0.58 19.80 -6.92
CA SER A 285 -1.49 20.92 -7.07
C SER A 285 -1.49 21.29 -8.53
N ASP A 286 -2.66 21.36 -9.18
CA ASP A 286 -2.87 22.39 -10.19
C ASP A 286 -4.32 22.84 -10.13
N LYS A 287 -4.54 23.82 -9.23
CA LYS A 287 -5.74 24.64 -9.04
C LYS A 287 -7.03 23.89 -8.62
N LEU A 288 -7.13 23.63 -7.31
CA LEU A 288 -8.36 23.33 -6.56
C LEU A 288 -9.11 22.06 -7.02
N GLY A 289 -8.49 20.89 -6.95
CA GLY A 289 -9.22 19.63 -7.13
C GLY A 289 -8.38 18.47 -6.62
N TYR A 290 -8.86 17.81 -5.58
CA TYR A 290 -8.23 16.63 -5.04
C TYR A 290 -8.62 15.42 -5.90
N TRP A 291 -7.69 14.51 -6.17
CA TRP A 291 -8.04 13.23 -6.77
C TRP A 291 -8.12 12.20 -5.66
N ASP A 292 -9.26 11.56 -5.50
CA ASP A 292 -9.41 10.43 -4.59
C ASP A 292 -9.29 9.14 -5.40
N MET A 293 -8.35 8.30 -4.98
CA MET A 293 -8.01 7.07 -5.69
C MET A 293 -8.71 5.89 -5.00
N ILE A 294 -9.90 5.55 -5.48
CA ILE A 294 -10.55 4.29 -5.09
C ILE A 294 -10.04 3.19 -6.00
N THR A 295 -9.06 2.41 -5.54
CA THR A 295 -8.62 1.23 -6.30
C THR A 295 -9.75 0.20 -6.32
N THR A 296 -10.50 0.12 -7.41
CA THR A 296 -11.47 -0.95 -7.57
C THR A 296 -10.75 -2.28 -7.88
N ARG A 297 -11.24 -3.41 -7.36
CA ARG A 297 -10.80 -4.75 -7.76
C ARG A 297 -11.00 -4.91 -9.26
N SER A 298 -10.13 -5.69 -9.91
CA SER A 298 -10.19 -5.98 -11.35
C SER A 298 -11.61 -6.32 -11.80
N GLY A 299 -12.21 -5.44 -12.59
CA GLY A 299 -13.58 -5.61 -13.08
C GLY A 299 -13.90 -4.62 -14.20
N THR A 300 -14.84 -4.99 -15.07
CA THR A 300 -15.28 -4.16 -16.21
C THR A 300 -16.33 -3.12 -15.80
N ALA A 301 -16.95 -3.26 -14.63
CA ALA A 301 -18.04 -2.41 -14.17
C ALA A 301 -17.71 -1.70 -12.84
N ALA A 302 -18.24 -0.49 -12.68
CA ALA A 302 -18.21 0.28 -11.45
C ALA A 302 -19.61 0.80 -11.11
N LEU A 303 -19.99 0.73 -9.83
CA LEU A 303 -21.25 1.26 -9.33
C LEU A 303 -21.03 2.70 -8.84
N ILE A 304 -21.88 3.61 -9.28
CA ILE A 304 -21.91 5.00 -8.83
C ILE A 304 -23.07 5.13 -7.85
N ASN A 305 -22.71 5.32 -6.58
CA ASN A 305 -23.70 5.68 -5.57
C ASN A 305 -24.07 7.14 -5.71
N VAL A 306 -25.37 7.38 -5.70
CA VAL A 306 -25.97 8.70 -5.86
C VAL A 306 -26.48 9.16 -4.49
N LYS A 307 -25.64 9.81 -3.70
CA LYS A 307 -25.99 10.24 -2.34
C LYS A 307 -26.81 11.55 -2.35
N TYR A 308 -27.51 11.81 -1.26
CA TYR A 308 -28.23 13.08 -1.06
C TYR A 308 -27.23 14.23 -0.87
N TYR A 309 -27.69 15.44 -1.18
CA TYR A 309 -26.91 16.64 -0.95
C TYR A 309 -26.97 17.03 0.53
N GLU A 310 -25.89 16.79 1.28
CA GLU A 310 -25.78 17.27 2.65
C GLU A 310 -25.31 18.72 2.65
N THR A 311 -26.24 19.66 2.85
CA THR A 311 -25.92 21.09 3.04
C THR A 311 -25.26 21.38 4.38
N LEU A 312 -25.16 20.39 5.27
CA LEU A 312 -24.68 20.51 6.65
C LEU A 312 -25.34 21.68 7.42
N GLY A 313 -26.57 22.06 7.04
CA GLY A 313 -27.31 23.18 7.62
C GLY A 313 -26.84 24.58 7.18
N LEU A 314 -25.98 24.69 6.16
CA LEU A 314 -25.46 25.97 5.69
C LEU A 314 -26.51 26.76 4.87
N PRO A 315 -26.63 28.09 5.08
CA PRO A 315 -27.58 28.92 4.35
C PRO A 315 -27.26 29.00 2.84
N SER A 316 -28.31 29.01 1.99
CA SER A 316 -28.17 29.04 0.52
C SER A 316 -27.36 30.22 -0.01
N TRP A 317 -27.36 31.37 0.68
CA TRP A 317 -26.57 32.53 0.29
C TRP A 317 -25.06 32.33 0.47
N LEU A 318 -24.64 31.56 1.49
CA LEU A 318 -23.23 31.24 1.75
C LEU A 318 -22.67 30.29 0.67
N LEU A 319 -23.51 29.34 0.21
CA LEU A 319 -23.18 28.43 -0.89
C LEU A 319 -23.03 29.16 -2.24
N ASN A 320 -23.70 30.31 -2.41
CA ASN A 320 -23.68 31.11 -3.64
C ASN A 320 -22.64 32.24 -3.63
N LEU A 321 -22.05 32.58 -2.47
CA LEU A 321 -21.16 33.73 -2.28
C LEU A 321 -19.78 33.56 -2.93
N PHE A 322 -19.32 32.33 -3.13
CA PHE A 322 -17.99 32.02 -3.66
C PHE A 322 -18.02 31.51 -5.11
N GLY A 323 -18.96 31.98 -5.95
CA GLY A 323 -19.00 31.67 -7.38
C GLY A 323 -19.12 30.16 -7.65
N GLU A 324 -20.36 29.65 -7.59
CA GLU A 324 -20.69 28.25 -7.89
C GLU A 324 -19.87 27.20 -7.12
N LEU A 325 -19.82 27.29 -5.78
CA LEU A 325 -19.31 26.17 -4.95
C LEU A 325 -20.16 24.90 -5.03
N ALA A 326 -21.35 25.00 -5.63
CA ALA A 326 -22.30 23.91 -5.79
C ALA A 326 -23.11 24.10 -7.09
N PRO A 327 -22.50 23.92 -8.27
CA PRO A 327 -23.18 24.14 -9.55
C PRO A 327 -24.38 23.19 -9.72
N ASN A 328 -25.34 23.55 -10.56
CA ASN A 328 -26.45 22.67 -10.94
C ASN A 328 -26.66 22.76 -12.46
N PRO A 329 -26.26 21.75 -13.25
CA PRO A 329 -25.75 20.44 -12.84
C PRO A 329 -24.29 20.45 -12.36
N ARG A 330 -23.95 19.55 -11.42
CA ARG A 330 -22.55 19.31 -11.02
C ARG A 330 -21.85 18.39 -11.98
N THR A 331 -20.55 18.62 -12.20
CA THR A 331 -19.70 17.77 -13.02
C THR A 331 -18.75 16.96 -12.13
N ALA A 332 -18.65 15.65 -12.38
CA ALA A 332 -17.63 14.80 -11.78
C ALA A 332 -16.84 14.10 -12.88
N LYS A 333 -15.51 13.97 -12.69
CA LYS A 333 -14.62 13.30 -13.64
C LYS A 333 -14.22 11.94 -13.08
N ILE A 334 -14.58 10.87 -13.78
CA ILE A 334 -14.20 9.51 -13.47
C ILE A 334 -13.10 9.11 -14.44
N ARG A 335 -12.00 8.57 -13.93
CA ARG A 335 -10.87 8.08 -14.72
C ARG A 335 -10.70 6.59 -14.52
N VAL A 336 -10.50 5.88 -15.62
CA VAL A 336 -10.19 4.45 -15.65
C VAL A 336 -8.80 4.26 -16.23
N THR A 337 -7.98 3.43 -15.60
CA THR A 337 -6.62 3.11 -16.05
C THR A 337 -6.43 1.60 -16.14
N SER A 338 -5.65 1.16 -17.12
CA SER A 338 -5.16 -0.22 -17.21
C SER A 338 -3.73 -0.28 -16.64
N PRO A 339 -3.29 -1.42 -16.05
CA PRO A 339 -1.91 -1.66 -15.68
C PRO A 339 -0.90 -1.50 -16.85
N ASP A 340 -1.36 -1.63 -18.09
CA ASP A 340 -0.54 -1.45 -19.30
C ASP A 340 -0.33 0.02 -19.70
N GLY A 341 -0.91 0.97 -18.95
CA GLY A 341 -0.74 2.41 -19.15
C GLY A 341 -1.89 3.20 -19.79
N PRO A 342 -2.76 2.67 -20.68
CA PRO A 342 -3.82 3.50 -21.25
C PRO A 342 -4.85 3.91 -20.19
N ALA A 343 -5.41 5.11 -20.37
CA ALA A 343 -6.39 5.69 -19.50
C ALA A 343 -7.54 6.32 -20.30
N ALA A 344 -8.76 6.22 -19.79
CA ALA A 344 -9.93 6.91 -20.32
C ALA A 344 -10.62 7.71 -19.20
N THR A 345 -11.17 8.86 -19.55
CA THR A 345 -11.87 9.74 -18.60
C THR A 345 -13.28 10.00 -19.10
N LEU A 346 -14.25 9.95 -18.18
CA LEU A 346 -15.65 10.27 -18.42
C LEU A 346 -16.06 11.41 -17.49
N GLU A 347 -16.74 12.41 -18.05
CA GLU A 347 -17.36 13.48 -17.28
C GLU A 347 -18.86 13.22 -17.15
N ILE A 348 -19.35 13.15 -15.92
CA ILE A 348 -20.76 12.90 -15.60
C ILE A 348 -21.39 14.17 -15.05
N LYS A 349 -22.68 14.39 -15.36
CA LYS A 349 -23.45 15.56 -14.91
C LYS A 349 -24.62 15.14 -14.04
N GLN A 350 -24.73 15.69 -12.84
CA GLN A 350 -25.86 15.48 -11.94
C GLN A 350 -26.70 16.72 -11.72
N ASN A 351 -28.02 16.55 -11.72
CA ASN A 351 -28.94 17.57 -11.22
C ASN A 351 -29.20 17.36 -9.72
N ARG A 352 -29.41 18.46 -8.99
CA ARG A 352 -29.78 18.44 -7.56
C ARG A 352 -31.12 17.72 -7.31
N ASP A 353 -31.33 17.35 -6.05
CA ASP A 353 -32.63 16.99 -5.49
C ASP A 353 -33.65 18.13 -5.71
N GLN A 354 -34.95 17.78 -5.74
CA GLN A 354 -36.03 18.77 -5.89
C GLN A 354 -36.34 19.46 -4.57
#